data_AF-A0A7W9CJ76-F1
#
_entry.id   AF-A0A7W9CJ76-F1
#
_cell.length_a   1.000
_cell.length_b   1.000
_cell.length_c   1.000
_cell.angle_alpha   90.00
_cell.angle_beta   90.00
_cell.angle_gamma   90.00
#
_symmetry.space_group_name_H-M   'P 1'
#
loop_
_entity.id
_entity.type
_entity.pdbx_description
1 polymer ?
#
loop_
_entity_poly.entity_id
_entity_poly.type
_entity_poly.pdbx_seq_one_letter_code
_entity_poly.pdbx_strand_id
1 'polypeptide(L)' 'MIDPFVPSKTGQTDAYPVQCRACGDKTELVLRWNTVGEVRKAWDGVGKARVNLRQPRMSTGQCGQCGSNDLAIGAVRIA' A
#
# COMPACT_ATOMS: atom_id res chain seq x y z
N MET A 1 2.87 -27.25 24.45
CA MET A 1 2.27 -26.69 23.22
C MET A 1 2.85 -25.30 23.08
N ILE A 2 3.71 -25.09 22.08
CA ILE A 2 4.31 -23.77 21.82
C ILE A 2 3.28 -23.06 20.96
N ASP A 3 2.59 -22.06 21.53
CA ASP A 3 1.77 -21.15 20.74
C ASP A 3 2.62 -20.66 19.56
N PRO A 4 2.19 -20.87 18.31
CA PRO A 4 2.91 -20.29 17.19
C PRO A 4 2.94 -18.79 17.45
N PHE A 5 4.14 -18.22 17.55
CA PHE A 5 4.35 -16.79 17.68
C PHE A 5 3.78 -16.13 16.43
N VAL A 6 2.48 -15.82 16.46
CA VAL A 6 1.80 -15.08 15.41
C VAL A 6 2.23 -13.62 15.61
N PRO A 7 3.00 -13.04 14.69
CA PRO A 7 3.36 -11.63 14.78
C PRO A 7 2.07 -10.80 14.88
N SER A 8 2.07 -9.75 15.72
CA SER A 8 0.89 -8.95 16.11
C SER A 8 0.10 -8.33 14.94
N LYS A 9 0.62 -8.41 13.72
CA LYS A 9 0.02 -7.88 12.48
C LYS A 9 -0.54 -8.95 11.55
N THR A 10 -0.46 -10.22 11.89
CA THR A 10 -0.96 -11.30 11.03
C THR A 10 -2.45 -11.15 10.77
N GLY A 11 -2.86 -11.17 9.49
CA GLY A 11 -4.26 -11.00 9.10
C GLY A 11 -4.72 -9.54 9.04
N GLN A 12 -3.87 -8.58 9.47
CA GLN A 12 -4.15 -7.16 9.36
C GLN A 12 -4.06 -6.71 7.90
N THR A 13 -4.94 -5.78 7.51
CA THR A 13 -4.86 -5.09 6.22
C THR A 13 -4.62 -3.61 6.46
N ASP A 14 -3.50 -3.09 5.95
CA ASP A 14 -3.18 -1.68 5.98
C ASP A 14 -3.51 -1.05 4.62
N ALA A 15 -4.44 -0.11 4.57
CA ALA A 15 -4.82 0.62 3.38
C ALA A 15 -4.27 2.06 3.42
N TYR A 16 -3.61 2.49 2.36
CA TYR A 16 -3.05 3.83 2.24
C TYR A 16 -3.80 4.54 1.11
N PRO A 17 -4.57 5.61 1.40
CA PRO A 17 -5.22 6.37 0.35
C PRO A 17 -4.14 7.08 -0.48
N VAL A 18 -4.26 6.99 -1.80
CA VAL A 18 -3.35 7.62 -2.75
C VAL A 18 -4.15 8.56 -3.63
N GLN A 19 -3.65 9.78 -3.81
CA GLN A 19 -4.26 10.76 -4.70
C GLN A 19 -3.24 11.22 -5.75
N CYS A 20 -3.61 11.17 -7.03
CA CYS A 20 -2.86 11.85 -8.06
C CYS A 20 -3.15 13.35 -8.02
N ARG A 21 -2.13 14.17 -7.80
CA ARG A 21 -2.28 15.63 -7.77
C ARG A 21 -2.47 16.24 -9.16
N ALA A 22 -2.05 15.55 -10.21
CA ALA A 22 -2.16 16.04 -11.58
C ALA A 22 -3.59 15.97 -12.13
N CYS A 23 -4.30 14.85 -11.92
CA CYS A 23 -5.66 14.66 -12.44
C CYS A 23 -6.73 14.52 -11.35
N GLY A 24 -6.35 14.50 -10.06
CA GLY A 24 -7.27 14.34 -8.95
C GLY A 24 -7.75 12.91 -8.70
N ASP A 25 -7.30 11.94 -9.50
CA ASP A 25 -7.66 10.53 -9.37
C ASP A 25 -7.29 9.96 -8.00
N LYS A 26 -8.16 9.10 -7.47
CA LYS A 26 -8.02 8.52 -6.12
C LYS A 26 -7.94 7.01 -6.23
N THR A 27 -6.92 6.45 -5.61
CA THR A 27 -6.70 5.01 -5.54
C THR A 27 -6.22 4.61 -4.14
N GLU A 28 -5.94 3.33 -3.93
CA GLU A 28 -5.48 2.78 -2.67
C GLU A 28 -4.28 1.83 -2.87
N LEU A 29 -3.33 1.97 -1.95
CA LEU A 29 -2.26 1.00 -1.73
C LEU A 29 -2.70 0.10 -0.57
N VAL A 30 -2.90 -1.18 -0.83
CA VAL A 30 -3.28 -2.16 0.19
C VAL A 30 -2.12 -3.09 0.48
N LEU A 31 -1.78 -3.23 1.76
CA LEU A 31 -0.78 -4.15 2.29
C LEU A 31 -1.48 -5.20 3.15
N ARG A 32 -1.33 -6.47 2.79
CA ARG A 32 -1.87 -7.63 3.53
C ARG A 32 -0.74 -8.36 4.23
N TRP A 33 -0.85 -8.50 5.54
CA TRP A 33 0.14 -9.17 6.38
C TRP A 33 -0.23 -10.65 6.58
N ASN A 34 0.71 -11.55 6.33
CA ASN A 34 0.51 -12.98 6.58
C ASN A 34 1.11 -13.44 7.93
N THR A 35 0.96 -14.73 8.23
CA THR A 35 1.37 -15.39 9.49
C THR A 35 2.86 -15.33 9.78
N VAL A 36 3.69 -15.14 8.75
CA VAL A 36 5.15 -15.01 8.88
C VAL A 36 5.61 -13.54 8.83
N GLY A 37 4.67 -12.59 8.84
CA GLY A 37 4.96 -11.16 8.76
C GLY A 37 5.36 -10.68 7.36
N GLU A 38 5.17 -11.50 6.33
CA GLU A 38 5.36 -11.07 4.94
C GLU A 38 4.18 -10.18 4.51
N VAL A 39 4.51 -9.19 3.68
CA VAL A 39 3.57 -8.20 3.18
C VAL A 39 3.28 -8.46 1.71
N ARG A 40 2.01 -8.72 1.38
CA ARG A 40 1.52 -8.75 -0.01
C ARG A 40 0.89 -7.41 -0.37
N LYS A 41 1.25 -6.88 -1.53
CA LYS A 41 0.81 -5.56 -2.01
C LYS A 41 -0.25 -5.68 -3.11
N ALA A 42 -1.30 -4.88 -3.03
CA ALA A 42 -2.18 -4.55 -4.15
C ALA A 42 -2.19 -3.03 -4.38
N TRP A 43 -2.04 -2.59 -5.63
CA TRP A 43 -2.17 -1.19 -6.06
C TRP A 43 -3.18 -1.16 -7.20
N ASP A 44 -4.34 -0.56 -6.96
CA ASP A 44 -5.29 -0.30 -8.05
C ASP A 44 -4.94 1.00 -8.77
N GLY A 45 -5.33 1.14 -10.03
CA GLY A 45 -5.24 2.42 -10.75
C GLY A 45 -3.82 2.99 -10.93
N VAL A 46 -2.77 2.16 -10.95
CA VAL A 46 -1.39 2.60 -11.21
C VAL A 46 -0.73 1.73 -12.28
N GLY A 47 -0.15 2.35 -13.31
CA GLY A 47 0.48 1.64 -14.43
C GLY A 47 1.84 1.04 -14.09
N LYS A 48 2.65 1.71 -13.26
CA LYS A 48 3.98 1.25 -12.79
C LYS A 48 4.24 1.75 -11.38
N ALA A 49 4.80 0.91 -10.50
CA ALA A 49 5.03 1.29 -9.10
C ALA A 49 6.36 0.74 -8.55
N ARG A 50 7.09 1.57 -7.81
CA ARG A 50 8.15 1.16 -6.87
C ARG A 50 7.63 1.31 -5.46
N VAL A 51 7.60 0.23 -4.71
CA VAL A 51 6.97 0.24 -3.38
C VAL A 51 7.97 -0.13 -2.32
N ASN A 52 8.08 0.74 -1.32
CA ASN A 52 8.85 0.46 -0.13
C ASN A 52 7.90 -0.07 0.95
N LEU A 53 7.92 -1.39 1.14
CA LEU A 53 7.03 -2.07 2.09
C LEU A 53 7.28 -1.65 3.56
N ARG A 54 8.48 -1.15 3.89
CA ARG A 54 8.81 -0.63 5.23
C ARG A 54 8.41 0.83 5.40
N GLN A 55 8.36 1.59 4.31
CA GLN A 55 8.00 3.01 4.31
C GLN A 55 7.04 3.30 3.16
N PRO A 56 5.75 2.92 3.27
CA PRO A 56 4.81 2.98 2.16
C PRO A 56 4.63 4.37 1.56
N ARG A 57 4.82 5.43 2.36
CA ARG A 57 4.77 6.84 1.93
C ARG A 57 5.92 7.26 0.99
N MET A 58 7.02 6.50 0.98
CA MET A 58 8.14 6.66 0.04
C MET A 58 7.91 5.90 -1.27
N SER A 59 6.83 5.14 -1.37
CA SER A 59 6.50 4.43 -2.59
C SER A 59 6.13 5.42 -3.68
N THR A 60 6.54 5.13 -4.90
CA THR A 60 6.28 5.95 -6.08
C THR A 60 5.57 5.12 -7.13
N GLY A 61 4.81 5.77 -7.99
CA GLY A 61 4.24 5.12 -9.16
C GLY A 61 3.59 6.12 -10.10
N GLN A 62 3.08 5.59 -11.21
CA GLN A 62 2.42 6.35 -12.25
C GLN A 62 0.91 6.18 -12.14
N CYS A 63 0.17 7.26 -11.96
CA CYS A 63 -1.28 7.25 -12.04
C CYS A 63 -1.72 6.51 -13.32
N GLY A 64 -2.55 5.48 -13.18
CA GLY A 64 -3.04 4.68 -14.30
C GLY A 64 -3.96 5.48 -15.23
N GLN A 65 -4.56 6.56 -14.74
CA GLN A 65 -5.45 7.42 -15.50
C GLN A 65 -4.72 8.44 -16.39
N CYS A 66 -3.67 9.09 -15.89
CA CYS A 66 -2.98 10.17 -16.61
C CYS A 66 -1.47 9.95 -16.83
N GLY A 67 -0.89 8.87 -16.29
CA GLY A 67 0.53 8.57 -16.37
C GLY A 67 1.44 9.43 -15.49
N SER A 68 0.90 10.38 -14.72
CA SER A 68 1.70 11.26 -13.85
C SER A 68 2.36 10.52 -12.69
N ASN A 69 3.57 10.94 -12.33
CA ASN A 69 4.30 10.45 -11.15
C ASN A 69 3.94 11.21 -9.86
N ASP A 70 3.09 12.23 -9.93
CA ASP A 70 2.71 13.07 -8.79
C ASP A 70 1.59 12.42 -7.96
N LEU A 71 1.95 11.34 -7.27
CA LEU A 71 1.09 10.58 -6.37
C LEU A 71 1.39 10.94 -4.91
N ALA A 72 0.37 11.38 -4.19
CA ALA A 72 0.43 11.65 -2.75
C ALA A 72 -0.14 10.46 -1.96
N ILE A 73 0.70 9.81 -1.17
CA ILE A 73 0.30 8.68 -0.31
C ILE A 73 0.01 9.19 1.12
N GLY A 74 -1.23 9.00 1.55
CA GLY A 74 -1.74 9.42 2.86
C GLY A 74 -1.33 8.52 4.02
N ALA A 75 -1.90 8.80 5.19
CA ALA A 75 -1.73 7.99 6.38
C ALA A 75 -2.45 6.64 6.26
N VAL A 76 -1.91 5.62 6.92
CA VAL A 76 -2.51 4.28 6.95
C VAL A 76 -3.91 4.33 7.58
N ARG A 77 -4.83 3.59 6.96
CA ARG A 77 -6.12 3.19 7.51
C ARG A 77 -5.99 1.71 7.83
N ILE A 78 -6.10 1.38 9.11
CA ILE A 78 -6.10 -0.01 9.55
C ILE A 78 -7.53 -0.51 9.42
N ALA A 79 -7.71 -1.56 8.62
CA ALA A 79 -9.00 -2.22 8.41
C ALA A 79 -9.06 -3.55 9.17
#